data_AF-A0A9R1F5H0-F1
#
_entry.id   AF-A0A9R1F5H0-F1
#
_cell.length_a   1.000
_cell.length_b   1.000
_cell.length_c   1.000
_cell.angle_alpha   90.00
_cell.angle_beta   90.00
_cell.angle_gamma   90.00
#
_symmetry.space_group_name_H-M   'P 1'
#
loop_
_entity.id
_entity.type
_entity.pdbx_description
1 polymer ?
#
loop_
_entity_poly.entity_id
_entity_poly.type
_entity_poly.pdbx_seq_one_letter_code
_entity_poly.pdbx_strand_id
1 'polypeptide(L)'
;METDCLEMVQLWHSRRFSRSIVAPLLLEIDELALCFLSFDIQHVIRSANMPAHLCVKHASTLGVTDCWMDSSPSFLMTSVMADRVGAIVVE
;
A
#
# COMPACT_ATOMS: atom_id res chain seq x y z
N MET A 1 2.31 2.39 -6.86
CA MET A 1 1.89 1.90 -5.53
C MET A 1 3.04 1.08 -4.96
N GLU A 2 3.38 1.27 -3.69
CA GLU A 2 4.45 0.53 -3.03
C GLU A 2 3.89 -0.50 -2.05
N THR A 3 4.57 -1.64 -1.90
CA THR A 3 4.23 -2.70 -0.96
C THR A 3 5.47 -3.49 -0.54
N ASP A 4 5.49 -4.04 0.67
CA ASP A 4 6.52 -4.98 1.11
C ASP A 4 6.20 -6.45 0.80
N CYS A 5 5.10 -6.72 0.07
CA CYS A 5 4.71 -8.05 -0.35
C CYS A 5 5.29 -8.39 -1.73
N LEU A 6 6.50 -8.97 -1.74
CA LEU A 6 7.19 -9.35 -2.99
C LEU A 6 6.38 -10.32 -3.85
N GLU A 7 5.68 -11.27 -3.24
CA GLU A 7 4.85 -12.26 -3.96
C GLU A 7 3.72 -11.57 -4.72
N MET A 8 3.07 -10.57 -4.13
CA MET A 8 2.01 -9.80 -4.78
C MET A 8 2.55 -9.04 -6.00
N VAL A 9 3.72 -8.42 -5.86
CA VAL A 9 4.41 -7.69 -6.95
C VAL A 9 4.75 -8.64 -8.10
N GLN A 10 5.28 -9.82 -7.79
CA GLN A 10 5.60 -10.84 -8.80
C GLN A 10 4.35 -11.35 -9.52
N LEU A 11 3.27 -11.61 -8.78
CA LEU A 11 1.99 -12.00 -9.36
C LEU A 11 1.45 -10.91 -10.29
N TRP A 12 1.46 -9.65 -9.86
CA TRP A 12 1.04 -8.50 -10.64
C TRP A 12 1.83 -8.37 -11.95
N HIS A 13 3.16 -8.34 -11.89
CA HIS A 13 3.99 -8.18 -13.08
C HIS A 13 3.91 -9.37 -14.03
N SER A 14 3.79 -10.59 -13.50
CA SER A 14 3.65 -11.78 -14.34
C SER A 14 2.35 -11.79 -15.15
N ARG A 15 1.34 -11.03 -14.70
CA ARG A 15 -0.04 -11.04 -15.21
C ARG A 15 -0.65 -12.46 -15.27
N ARG A 16 -0.13 -13.38 -14.46
CA ARG A 16 -0.50 -14.81 -14.41
C ARG A 16 -1.08 -15.19 -13.05
N PHE A 17 -2.05 -14.43 -12.58
CA PHE A 17 -2.68 -14.66 -11.28
C PHE A 17 -4.03 -15.38 -11.36
N SER A 18 -4.49 -15.84 -12.53
CA SER A 18 -5.80 -16.49 -12.72
C SER A 18 -6.04 -17.75 -11.88
N ARG A 19 -4.97 -18.40 -11.40
CA ARG A 19 -5.02 -19.57 -10.50
C ARG A 19 -4.73 -19.24 -9.04
N SER A 20 -4.46 -17.97 -8.73
CA SER A 20 -4.19 -17.52 -7.36
C SER A 20 -5.48 -17.39 -6.56
N ILE A 21 -5.43 -17.65 -5.25
CA ILE A 21 -6.55 -17.39 -4.35
C ILE A 21 -6.91 -15.89 -4.30
N VAL A 22 -5.93 -15.02 -4.55
CA VAL A 22 -6.12 -13.56 -4.58
C VAL A 22 -6.47 -13.03 -5.98
N ALA A 23 -6.76 -13.90 -6.96
CA ALA A 23 -7.08 -13.47 -8.32
C ALA A 23 -8.21 -12.42 -8.40
N PRO A 24 -9.33 -12.54 -7.64
CA PRO A 24 -10.39 -11.53 -7.69
C PRO A 24 -9.89 -10.14 -7.27
N LEU A 25 -9.09 -10.06 -6.20
CA LEU A 25 -8.53 -8.79 -5.71
C LEU A 25 -7.57 -8.17 -6.74
N LEU A 26 -6.76 -8.98 -7.41
CA LEU A 26 -5.84 -8.47 -8.44
C LEU A 26 -6.59 -8.01 -9.71
N LEU A 27 -7.73 -8.60 -10.04
CA LEU A 27 -8.60 -8.11 -11.12
C LEU A 27 -9.24 -6.77 -10.76
N GLU A 28 -9.73 -6.61 -9.52
CA GLU A 28 -10.26 -5.33 -9.03
C GLU A 28 -9.19 -4.23 -9.07
N ILE A 29 -7.95 -4.54 -8.65
CA ILE A 29 -6.84 -3.58 -8.76
C ILE A 29 -6.54 -3.25 -10.22
N ASP A 30 -6.60 -4.22 -11.14
CA ASP A 30 -6.39 -3.98 -12.58
C ASP A 30 -7.47 -3.10 -13.19
N GLU A 31 -8.74 -3.28 -12.79
CA GLU A 31 -9.84 -2.40 -13.19
C GLU A 31 -9.65 -0.97 -12.66
N LEU A 32 -9.32 -0.81 -11.38
CA LEU A 32 -9.06 0.51 -10.77
C LEU A 32 -7.80 1.18 -11.35
N ALA A 33 -6.80 0.40 -11.76
CA ALA A 33 -5.59 0.91 -12.38
C ALA A 33 -5.87 1.64 -13.70
N LEU A 34 -6.96 1.30 -14.40
CA LEU A 34 -7.39 1.98 -15.63
C LEU A 34 -7.82 3.43 -15.41
N CYS A 35 -8.10 3.83 -14.16
CA CYS A 35 -8.39 5.22 -13.81
C CYS A 35 -7.16 6.14 -13.84
N PHE A 36 -5.94 5.57 -13.96
CA PHE A 36 -4.69 6.31 -14.00
C PHE A 36 -4.07 6.25 -15.41
N LEU A 37 -3.34 7.31 -15.79
CA LEU A 37 -2.57 7.33 -17.05
C LEU A 37 -1.51 6.21 -17.08
N SER A 38 -0.94 5.90 -15.92
CA SER A 38 0.00 4.81 -15.72
C SER A 38 -0.12 4.33 -14.28
N PHE A 39 -0.07 3.02 -14.07
CA PHE A 39 -0.11 2.42 -12.76
C PHE A 39 0.88 1.26 -12.68
N ASP A 40 1.67 1.24 -11.62
CA ASP A 40 2.64 0.18 -11.33
C ASP A 40 2.64 -0.17 -9.84
N ILE A 41 2.99 -1.41 -9.52
CA ILE A 41 3.14 -1.90 -8.14
C ILE A 41 4.60 -2.28 -7.92
N GLN A 42 5.25 -1.63 -6.96
CA GLN A 42 6.68 -1.80 -6.69
C GLN A 42 6.91 -2.38 -5.30
N HIS A 43 7.92 -3.24 -5.21
CA HIS A 43 8.35 -3.81 -3.95
C HIS A 43 9.28 -2.85 -3.21
N VAL A 44 8.98 -2.60 -1.93
CA VAL A 44 9.84 -1.86 -1.00
C VAL A 44 10.18 -2.71 0.22
N ILE A 45 11.26 -2.35 0.93
CA ILE A 45 11.58 -3.01 2.19
C ILE A 45 10.52 -2.69 3.26
N ARG A 46 10.33 -3.61 4.22
CA ARG A 46 9.29 -3.47 5.28
C ARG A 46 9.35 -2.14 6.04
N SER A 47 10.56 -1.62 6.29
CA SER A 47 10.75 -0.37 7.00
C SER A 47 10.26 0.86 6.21
N ALA A 48 10.27 0.79 4.88
CA ALA A 48 9.69 1.84 4.03
C ALA A 48 8.15 1.75 4.02
N ASN A 49 7.58 0.55 4.11
CA ASN A 49 6.12 0.34 4.18
C ASN A 49 5.52 0.58 5.60
N MET A 50 6.26 1.25 6.49
CA MET A 50 5.87 1.46 7.89
C MET A 50 4.53 2.22 8.06
N PRO A 51 4.22 3.28 7.27
CA PRO A 51 2.91 3.94 7.35
C PRO A 51 1.74 2.98 7.09
N ALA A 52 1.82 2.13 6.06
CA ALA A 52 0.78 1.15 5.76
C ALA A 52 0.63 0.12 6.89
N HIS A 53 1.74 -0.34 7.47
CA HIS A 53 1.71 -1.24 8.62
C HIS A 53 0.97 -0.62 9.82
N LEU A 54 1.20 0.65 10.13
CA LEU A 54 0.50 1.33 11.23
C LEU A 54 -0.99 1.45 10.96
N CYS A 55 -1.40 1.74 9.72
CA CYS A 55 -2.82 1.77 9.33
C CYS A 55 -3.49 0.40 9.56
N VAL A 56 -2.88 -0.70 9.10
CA VAL A 56 -3.41 -2.06 9.29
C VAL A 56 -3.47 -2.42 10.77
N LYS A 57 -2.44 -2.09 11.54
CA LYS A 57 -2.40 -2.33 12.99
C LYS A 57 -3.54 -1.61 13.70
N HIS A 58 -3.77 -0.34 13.37
CA HIS A 58 -4.87 0.44 13.93
C HIS A 58 -6.23 -0.17 13.54
N ALA A 59 -6.46 -0.41 12.25
CA ALA A 59 -7.68 -1.03 11.75
C ALA A 59 -7.97 -2.40 12.39
N SER A 60 -6.94 -3.21 12.64
CA SER A 60 -7.08 -4.52 13.29
C SER A 60 -7.55 -4.44 14.75
N THR A 61 -7.39 -3.28 15.39
CA THR A 61 -7.88 -3.03 16.75
C THR A 61 -9.26 -2.36 16.76
N LEU A 62 -9.72 -1.87 15.61
CA LEU A 62 -11.03 -1.26 15.47
C LEU A 62 -12.08 -2.34 15.19
N GLY A 63 -13.20 -2.29 15.91
CA GLY A 63 -14.39 -3.08 15.58
C GLY A 63 -15.33 -2.38 14.59
N VAL A 64 -14.92 -1.23 14.06
CA VAL A 64 -15.72 -0.33 13.23
C VAL A 64 -14.85 0.28 12.12
N THR A 65 -15.50 0.83 11.10
CA THR A 65 -14.83 1.70 10.12
C THR A 65 -14.56 3.06 10.76
N ASP A 66 -13.33 3.53 10.61
CA ASP A 66 -12.91 4.88 11.01
C ASP A 66 -12.54 5.70 9.77
N CYS A 67 -12.86 7.00 9.78
CA CYS A 67 -12.71 7.91 8.64
C CYS A 67 -11.98 9.19 9.06
N TRP A 68 -10.86 9.49 8.40
CA TRP A 68 -10.03 10.65 8.71
C TRP A 68 -10.22 11.75 7.66
N MET A 69 -11.25 12.58 7.83
CA MET A 69 -11.57 13.67 6.88
C MET A 69 -10.92 15.00 7.28
N ASP A 70 -10.94 15.34 8.58
CA ASP A 70 -10.55 16.68 9.07
C ASP A 70 -9.08 16.77 9.50
N SER A 71 -8.51 15.66 9.99
CA SER A 71 -7.12 15.60 10.42
C SER A 71 -6.57 14.20 10.23
N SER A 72 -5.28 14.12 9.89
CA SER A 72 -4.60 12.85 9.78
C SER A 72 -4.18 12.37 11.18
N PRO A 73 -4.33 11.06 11.48
CA PRO A 73 -4.20 10.56 12.83
C PRO A 73 -2.76 10.67 13.36
N SER A 74 -2.63 11.04 14.63
CA SER A 74 -1.33 11.32 15.26
C SER A 74 -0.38 10.11 15.26
N PHE A 75 -0.92 8.89 15.32
CA PHE A 75 -0.11 7.66 15.30
C PHE A 75 0.64 7.49 13.97
N LEU A 76 0.15 8.08 12.87
CA LEU A 76 0.69 7.95 11.53
C LEU A 76 1.68 9.08 11.20
N MET A 77 1.59 10.23 11.88
CA MET A 77 2.36 11.43 11.57
C MET A 77 3.88 11.18 11.55
N THR A 78 4.42 10.51 12.57
CA THR A 78 5.86 10.31 12.68
C THR A 78 6.42 9.45 11.56
N SER A 79 5.72 8.39 11.16
CA SER A 79 6.19 7.52 10.06
C SER A 79 6.07 8.22 8.70
N VAL A 80 5.01 8.99 8.47
CA VAL A 80 4.82 9.77 7.24
C VAL A 80 5.87 10.89 7.12
N MET A 81 6.22 11.54 8.23
CA MET A 81 7.30 12.55 8.21
C MET A 81 8.66 11.93 7.92
N ALA A 82 8.95 10.76 8.49
CA ALA A 82 10.20 10.04 8.23
C ALA A 82 10.32 9.59 6.75
N ASP A 83 9.21 9.15 6.15
CA ASP A 83 9.12 8.79 4.74
C ASP A 83 9.44 9.97 3.82
N ARG A 84 8.83 11.13 4.10
CA ARG A 84 9.13 12.38 3.37
C ARG A 84 10.61 12.78 3.48
N VAL A 85 11.23 12.63 4.64
CA VAL A 85 12.65 12.96 4.83
C VAL A 85 13.56 11.97 4.07
N GLY A 86 13.19 10.69 4.03
CA GLY A 86 13.89 9.68 3.24
C GLY A 86 13.89 10.02 1.74
N ALA A 87 12.80 10.56 1.21
CA ALA A 87 12.71 11.00 -0.18
C ALA A 87 13.66 12.17 -0.53
N ILE A 88 13.98 13.06 0.42
CA ILE A 88 14.85 14.23 0.20
C ILE A 88 16.33 13.83 0.12
N VAL A 89 16.71 12.67 0.69
CA VAL A 89 18.12 12.21 0.75
C VAL A 89 18.51 11.37 -0.48
N VAL A 90 17.54 11.02 -1.34
CA VAL A 90 17.74 10.13 -2.51
C VAL A 90 17.69 10.90 -3.85
N GLU A 91 17.44 12.22 -3.85
CA GLU A 91 17.72 13.13 -4.97
C GLU A 91 19.12 13.76 -4.86
#